data_AF-A0A836US36-F1
#
_entry.id   AF-A0A836US36-F1
#
_cell.length_a   1.000
_cell.length_b   1.000
_cell.length_c   1.000
_cell.angle_alpha   90.00
_cell.angle_beta   90.00
_cell.angle_gamma   90.00
#
_symmetry.space_group_name_H-M   'P 1'
#
loop_
_entity.id
_entity.type
_entity.pdbx_description
1 polymer ?
#
loop_
_entity_poly.entity_id
_entity_poly.type
_entity_poly.pdbx_seq_one_letter_code
_entity_poly.pdbx_strand_id
1 'polypeptide(L)'
;MSVGGFVLADIKKGIEQGYFTATPDLFQVNQLASVVISGVQALGKGDESIIDRTAENMLSILGMSRAEASAIVDKAQAFLR
;
A
#
# COMPACT_ATOMS: atom_id res chain seq x y z
N MET A 1 -18.28 -5.44 3.73
CA MET A 1 -16.82 -5.64 3.96
C MET A 1 -16.19 -4.25 4.04
N SER A 2 -15.40 -3.96 5.08
CA SER A 2 -14.72 -2.65 5.22
C SER A 2 -13.44 -2.60 4.36
N VAL A 3 -12.97 -1.40 4.01
CA VAL A 3 -11.70 -1.23 3.28
C VAL A 3 -10.53 -1.87 4.04
N GLY A 4 -10.45 -1.66 5.36
CA GLY A 4 -9.43 -2.31 6.20
C GLY A 4 -9.53 -3.84 6.21
N GLY A 5 -10.75 -4.40 6.16
CA GLY A 5 -10.95 -5.84 6.06
C GLY A 5 -10.49 -6.42 4.72
N PHE A 6 -10.72 -5.69 3.62
CA PHE A 6 -10.23 -6.06 2.29
C PHE A 6 -8.69 -6.04 2.24
N VAL A 7 -8.08 -4.94 2.69
CA VAL A 7 -6.61 -4.78 2.74
C VAL A 7 -5.96 -5.87 3.58
N LEU A 8 -6.51 -6.19 4.74
CA LEU A 8 -5.95 -7.22 5.62
C LEU A 8 -6.00 -8.61 4.97
N ALA A 9 -7.05 -8.92 4.19
CA ALA A 9 -7.14 -10.19 3.47
C ALA A 9 -6.04 -10.33 2.41
N ASP A 10 -5.78 -9.27 1.64
CA ASP A 10 -4.72 -9.25 0.63
C ASP A 10 -3.32 -9.35 1.25
N ILE A 11 -3.08 -8.68 2.39
CA ILE A 11 -1.80 -8.77 3.10
C ILE A 11 -1.57 -10.19 3.61
N LYS A 12 -2.59 -10.85 4.20
CA LYS A 12 -2.48 -12.25 4.63
C LYS A 12 -2.09 -13.17 3.49
N LYS A 13 -2.75 -13.01 2.34
CA LYS A 13 -2.41 -13.77 1.13
C LYS A 13 -0.98 -13.48 0.66
N GLY A 14 -0.54 -12.23 0.71
CA GLY A 14 0.83 -11.85 0.38
C GLY A 14 1.87 -12.47 1.31
N ILE A 15 1.56 -12.61 2.60
CA ILE A 15 2.41 -13.32 3.56
C ILE A 15 2.47 -14.82 3.23
N GLU A 16 1.32 -15.45 2.97
CA GLU A 16 1.25 -16.87 2.57
C GLU A 16 2.06 -17.16 1.29
N GLN A 17 2.13 -16.18 0.39
CA GLN A 17 2.89 -16.25 -0.87
C GLN A 17 4.36 -15.83 -0.72
N GLY A 18 4.79 -15.38 0.46
CA GLY A 18 6.15 -14.93 0.73
C GLY A 18 6.49 -13.54 0.18
N TYR A 19 5.50 -12.76 -0.26
CA TYR A 19 5.69 -11.38 -0.73
C TYR A 19 5.87 -10.37 0.41
N PHE A 20 5.25 -10.64 1.57
CA PHE A 20 5.39 -9.84 2.78
C PHE A 20 5.91 -10.69 3.92
N THR A 21 6.74 -10.12 4.78
CA THR A 21 7.36 -10.83 5.90
C THR A 21 6.84 -10.37 7.26
N ALA A 22 6.08 -9.28 7.29
CA ALA A 22 5.52 -8.72 8.50
C ALA A 22 3.98 -8.69 8.47
N THR A 23 3.36 -9.01 9.61
CA THR A 23 1.92 -8.85 9.81
C THR A 23 1.65 -7.49 10.44
N PRO A 24 0.87 -6.61 9.82
CA PRO A 24 0.56 -5.31 10.39
C PRO A 24 -0.42 -5.41 11.55
N ASP A 25 -0.29 -4.53 12.53
CA ASP A 25 -1.28 -4.35 13.59
C ASP A 25 -2.53 -3.61 13.09
N LEU A 26 -3.56 -3.52 13.94
CA LEU A 26 -4.82 -2.86 13.57
C LEU A 26 -4.65 -1.37 13.23
N PHE A 27 -3.74 -0.68 13.91
CA PHE A 27 -3.45 0.73 13.63
C PHE A 27 -2.84 0.89 12.23
N GLN A 28 -1.87 0.05 11.89
CA GLN A 28 -1.22 0.00 10.58
C GLN A 28 -2.21 -0.39 9.46
N VAL A 29 -3.13 -1.33 9.71
CA VAL A 29 -4.22 -1.66 8.77
C VAL A 29 -5.16 -0.47 8.54
N ASN A 30 -5.48 0.29 9.59
CA ASN A 30 -6.29 1.50 9.44
C ASN A 30 -5.57 2.60 8.66
N GLN A 31 -4.24 2.73 8.85
CA GLN A 31 -3.42 3.64 8.02
C GLN A 31 -3.47 3.23 6.55
N LEU A 32 -3.31 1.93 6.23
CA LEU A 32 -3.41 1.42 4.86
C LEU A 32 -4.79 1.70 4.24
N ALA A 33 -5.86 1.47 4.99
CA ALA A 33 -7.21 1.77 4.52
C ALA A 33 -7.39 3.27 4.22
N SER A 34 -6.82 4.14 5.06
CA SER A 34 -6.84 5.60 4.84
C SER A 34 -6.09 5.99 3.56
N VAL A 35 -4.94 5.37 3.28
CA VAL A 35 -4.18 5.59 2.04
C VAL A 35 -4.96 5.16 0.81
N VAL A 36 -5.60 3.98 0.84
CA VAL A 36 -6.45 3.50 -0.25
C VAL A 36 -7.62 4.46 -0.51
N ILE A 37 -8.30 4.90 0.55
CA ILE A 37 -9.41 5.87 0.44
C ILE A 37 -8.92 7.20 -0.12
N SER A 38 -7.80 7.72 0.39
CA SER A 38 -7.20 8.97 -0.07
C SER A 38 -6.73 8.88 -1.52
N GLY A 39 -6.16 7.73 -1.90
CA GLY A 39 -5.79 7.40 -3.28
C GLY A 39 -6.97 7.49 -4.23
N VAL A 40 -8.07 6.79 -3.90
CA VAL A 40 -9.32 6.84 -4.68
C VAL A 40 -9.87 8.27 -4.79
N GLN A 41 -9.78 9.07 -3.72
CA GLN A 41 -10.22 10.47 -3.73
C GLN A 41 -9.31 11.38 -4.57
N ALA A 42 -8.01 11.13 -4.59
CA ALA A 42 -7.04 11.92 -5.36
C ALA A 42 -6.99 11.56 -6.84
N LEU A 43 -7.43 10.36 -7.24
CA LEU A 43 -7.62 10.00 -8.65
C LEU A 43 -8.56 10.98 -9.38
N GLY A 44 -9.39 11.74 -8.66
CA GLY A 44 -10.20 12.84 -9.21
C GLY A 44 -9.55 14.23 -9.15
N LYS A 45 -8.35 14.38 -8.57
CA LYS A 45 -7.72 15.67 -8.25
C LYS A 45 -6.25 15.83 -8.70
N GLY A 46 -5.59 14.77 -9.14
CA GLY A 46 -4.27 14.84 -9.80
C GLY A 46 -3.07 15.09 -8.86
N ASP A 47 -3.19 14.79 -7.57
CA ASP A 47 -2.10 14.93 -6.61
C ASP A 47 -1.55 13.55 -6.19
N GLU A 48 -0.72 12.98 -7.06
CA GLU A 48 -0.22 11.60 -6.97
C GLU A 48 0.95 11.46 -5.96
N SER A 49 1.72 12.53 -5.74
CA SER A 49 3.01 12.49 -5.03
C SER A 49 2.94 12.10 -3.54
N ILE A 50 1.82 12.41 -2.87
CA ILE A 50 1.62 12.09 -1.45
C ILE A 50 1.23 10.62 -1.28
N ILE A 51 0.51 10.06 -2.26
CA ILE A 51 0.07 8.66 -2.26
C ILE A 51 1.29 7.75 -2.44
N ASP A 52 2.19 8.12 -3.35
CA ASP A 52 3.42 7.39 -3.63
C ASP A 52 4.30 7.23 -2.38
N ARG A 53 4.61 8.35 -1.72
CA ARG A 53 5.42 8.35 -0.49
C ARG A 53 4.78 7.53 0.62
N THR A 54 3.46 7.57 0.71
CA THR A 54 2.76 6.81 1.75
C THR A 54 2.75 5.32 1.41
N ALA A 55 2.58 4.96 0.13
CA ALA A 55 2.69 3.58 -0.33
C ALA A 55 4.09 2.99 -0.07
N GLU A 56 5.17 3.75 -0.35
CA GLU A 56 6.55 3.31 -0.08
C GLU A 56 6.81 3.02 1.41
N ASN A 57 6.39 3.93 2.29
CA ASN A 57 6.52 3.76 3.74
C ASN A 57 5.74 2.53 4.24
N MET A 58 4.56 2.27 3.66
CA MET A 58 3.75 1.13 4.03
C MET A 58 4.32 -0.20 3.54
N LEU A 59 4.86 -0.27 2.33
CA LEU A 59 5.56 -1.46 1.84
C LEU A 59 6.78 -1.77 2.73
N SER A 60 7.45 -0.72 3.21
CA SER A 60 8.56 -0.88 4.17
C SER A 60 8.10 -1.49 5.51
N ILE A 61 6.91 -1.11 6.01
CA ILE A 61 6.30 -1.71 7.21
C ILE A 61 5.97 -3.20 6.99
N LEU A 62 5.60 -3.59 5.76
CA LEU A 62 5.33 -4.98 5.40
C LEU A 62 6.60 -5.82 5.16
N GLY A 63 7.77 -5.22 5.39
CA GLY A 63 9.06 -5.90 5.38
C GLY A 63 9.80 -5.85 4.05
N MET A 64 9.38 -5.00 3.10
CA MET A 64 10.20 -4.69 1.92
C MET A 64 11.30 -3.70 2.27
N SER A 65 12.42 -3.79 1.54
CA SER A 65 13.40 -2.70 1.58
C SER A 65 12.84 -1.45 0.89
N ARG A 66 13.38 -0.28 1.26
CA ARG A 66 13.00 0.99 0.64
C ARG A 66 13.19 0.99 -0.89
N ALA A 67 14.24 0.33 -1.38
CA ALA A 67 14.53 0.23 -2.80
C ALA A 67 13.48 -0.61 -3.54
N GLU A 68 13.05 -1.74 -2.96
CA GLU A 68 11.99 -2.58 -3.53
C GLU A 68 10.64 -1.88 -3.51
N ALA A 69 10.32 -1.20 -2.40
CA ALA A 69 9.10 -0.43 -2.25
C ALA A 69 9.00 0.68 -3.32
N SER A 70 10.06 1.46 -3.51
CA SER A 70 10.12 2.53 -4.51
C SER A 70 10.00 1.98 -5.94
N ALA A 71 10.71 0.90 -6.26
CA ALA A 71 10.62 0.26 -7.56
C ALA A 71 9.22 -0.29 -7.89
N ILE A 72 8.45 -0.73 -6.89
CA ILE A 72 7.06 -1.17 -7.07
C ILE A 72 6.15 0.01 -7.36
N VAL A 73 6.32 1.12 -6.63
CA VAL A 73 5.54 2.35 -6.84
C VAL A 73 5.81 2.92 -8.23
N ASP A 74 7.08 3.00 -8.65
CA ASP A 74 7.47 3.44 -10.00
C ASP A 74 6.82 2.58 -11.10
N LYS A 75 6.82 1.25 -10.92
CA LYS A 75 6.15 0.33 -11.86
C LYS A 75 4.64 0.56 -11.91
N ALA A 76 4.00 0.76 -10.76
CA ALA A 76 2.57 1.02 -10.70
C ALA A 76 2.19 2.31 -11.43
N GLN A 77 3.00 3.37 -11.28
CA GLN A 77 2.81 4.63 -12.03
C GLN A 77 2.94 4.43 -13.55
N ALA A 78 3.91 3.63 -14.00
CA ALA A 78 4.07 3.32 -15.42
C ALA A 78 2.87 2.57 -16.02
N PHE A 79 2.12 1.82 -15.22
CA PHE A 79 0.87 1.16 -15.65
C PHE A 79 -0.33 2.11 -15.76
N LEU A 80 -0.30 3.26 -15.08
CA LEU A 80 -1.38 4.23 -15.04
C LEU A 80 -1.25 5.36 -16.09
N ARG A 81 -0.12 5.40 -16.80
CA ARG A 81 0.17 6.34 -17.90
C ARG A 81 -0.04 5.68 -19.26
#